data_AF-A0AAE3KQJ0-F1
#
_entry.id   AF-A0AAE3KQJ0-F1
#
_cell.length_a   1.000
_cell.length_b   1.000
_cell.length_c   1.000
_cell.angle_alpha   90.00
_cell.angle_beta   90.00
_cell.angle_gamma   90.00
#
_symmetry.space_group_name_H-M   'P 1'
#
loop_
_entity.id
_entity.type
_entity.pdbx_description
1 polymer ?
#
loop_
_entity_poly.entity_id
_entity_poly.type
_entity_poly.pdbx_seq_one_letter_code
_entity_poly.pdbx_strand_id
1 'polypeptide(L)'
;MSQEINCPSSQTQDIESAMNRQFAARVHEIKPIELVLADEFILLVTLMFDEIGSVYSYRRDLWEYYRHFGAAIQKIGHHLVKDEGMHFNNAAELLLTHHHHRLGEVKELLEQISALEKSLQKYHKTFFLDHAQEQYRFPPQFNSVLIRLILSRLGIGQQPNQLELQELWQWVPRGYQLVPIFPEGYPNFIK
;
A
#
# COMPACT_ATOMS: atom_id res chain seq x y z
N MET A 1 14.97 -29.08 -46.82
CA MET A 1 13.57 -28.60 -46.74
C MET A 1 13.36 -28.05 -45.36
N SER A 2 13.40 -26.72 -45.21
CA SER A 2 13.09 -26.03 -43.96
C SER A 2 11.57 -25.82 -43.93
N GLN A 3 10.89 -26.38 -42.94
CA GLN A 3 9.49 -26.04 -42.68
C GLN A 3 9.47 -24.73 -41.89
N GLU A 4 9.00 -23.66 -42.51
CA GLU A 4 8.66 -22.42 -41.82
C GLU A 4 7.48 -22.70 -40.88
N ILE A 5 7.71 -22.49 -39.59
CA ILE A 5 6.65 -22.51 -38.57
C ILE A 5 5.85 -21.23 -38.77
N ASN A 6 4.69 -21.38 -39.41
CA ASN A 6 3.75 -20.27 -39.63
C ASN A 6 3.10 -19.92 -38.28
N CYS A 7 3.58 -18.85 -37.63
CA CYS A 7 3.02 -18.34 -36.39
C CYS A 7 1.70 -17.63 -36.70
N PRO A 8 0.57 -17.95 -36.03
CA PRO A 8 -0.73 -17.40 -36.38
C PRO A 8 -0.82 -15.92 -35.95
N SER A 9 -0.46 -15.02 -36.86
CA SER A 9 -0.41 -13.57 -36.66
C SER A 9 -1.77 -12.91 -36.43
N SER A 10 -2.87 -13.56 -36.83
CA SER A 10 -4.23 -13.02 -36.67
C SER A 10 -4.75 -13.08 -35.23
N GLN A 11 -4.39 -14.13 -34.47
CA GLN A 11 -4.83 -14.27 -33.08
C GLN A 11 -4.19 -13.23 -32.15
N THR A 12 -2.94 -12.84 -32.42
CA THR A 12 -2.24 -11.82 -31.63
C THR A 12 -2.84 -10.43 -31.81
N GLN A 13 -3.24 -10.08 -33.04
CA GLN A 13 -3.91 -8.80 -33.35
C GLN A 13 -5.30 -8.69 -32.72
N ASP A 14 -6.04 -9.79 -32.62
CA ASP A 14 -7.34 -9.83 -31.95
C ASP A 14 -7.24 -9.68 -30.43
N ILE A 15 -6.20 -10.25 -29.80
CA ILE A 15 -5.94 -10.09 -28.36
C ILE A 15 -5.51 -8.65 -28.05
N GLU A 16 -4.60 -8.09 -28.83
CA GLU A 16 -4.12 -6.71 -28.62
C GLU A 16 -5.26 -5.69 -28.79
N SER A 17 -6.07 -5.85 -29.84
CA SER A 17 -7.22 -4.97 -30.06
C SER A 17 -8.33 -5.16 -29.00
N ALA A 18 -8.51 -6.38 -28.47
CA ALA A 18 -9.40 -6.61 -27.33
C ALA A 18 -8.88 -5.96 -26.03
N MET A 19 -7.58 -6.05 -25.76
CA MET A 19 -6.94 -5.36 -24.63
C MET A 19 -7.09 -3.85 -24.76
N ASN A 20 -6.79 -3.28 -25.93
CA ASN A 20 -6.92 -1.84 -26.17
C ASN A 20 -8.36 -1.35 -25.99
N ARG A 21 -9.36 -2.13 -26.43
CA ARG A 21 -10.78 -1.82 -26.14
C ARG A 21 -11.09 -1.84 -24.65
N GLN A 22 -10.55 -2.78 -23.89
CA GLN A 22 -10.73 -2.83 -22.44
C GLN A 22 -10.02 -1.67 -21.71
N PHE A 23 -8.83 -1.27 -22.15
CA PHE A 23 -8.12 -0.10 -21.62
C PHE A 23 -8.87 1.19 -21.94
N ALA A 24 -9.33 1.38 -23.17
CA ALA A 24 -10.09 2.55 -23.59
C ALA A 24 -11.45 2.68 -22.88
N ALA A 25 -12.04 1.55 -22.48
CA ALA A 25 -13.28 1.51 -21.69
C ALA A 25 -13.07 1.75 -20.18
N ARG A 26 -11.84 1.94 -19.70
CA ARG A 26 -11.59 2.29 -18.30
C ARG A 26 -12.07 3.71 -18.03
N VAL A 27 -13.24 3.81 -17.41
CA VAL A 27 -13.69 5.06 -16.79
C VAL A 27 -13.11 5.10 -15.37
N HIS A 28 -12.30 6.11 -15.08
CA HIS A 28 -11.84 6.37 -13.72
C HIS A 28 -13.02 6.95 -12.93
N GLU A 29 -13.45 6.23 -11.88
CA GLU A 29 -14.45 6.75 -10.95
C GLU A 29 -13.70 7.63 -9.95
N ILE A 30 -13.51 8.92 -10.27
CA ILE A 30 -12.81 9.88 -9.40
C ILE A 30 -13.74 10.38 -8.28
N LYS A 31 -15.05 10.38 -8.51
CA LYS A 31 -16.06 10.86 -7.55
C LYS A 31 -15.90 10.34 -6.11
N PRO A 32 -15.60 9.04 -5.87
CA PRO A 32 -15.40 8.51 -4.53
C PRO A 32 -14.21 9.15 -3.80
N ILE A 33 -13.22 9.70 -4.51
CA ILE A 33 -12.00 10.28 -3.94
C ILE A 33 -11.93 11.80 -4.14
N GLU A 34 -13.02 12.47 -4.54
CA GLU A 34 -13.02 13.93 -4.75
C GLU A 34 -12.55 14.70 -3.50
N LEU A 35 -12.93 14.22 -2.31
CA LEU A 35 -12.49 14.80 -1.04
C LEU A 35 -10.96 14.88 -0.96
N VAL A 36 -10.26 13.81 -1.33
CA VAL A 36 -8.81 13.74 -1.16
C VAL A 36 -8.04 14.55 -2.21
N LEU A 37 -8.72 14.99 -3.26
CA LEU A 37 -8.17 15.81 -4.34
C LEU A 37 -8.51 17.30 -4.19
N ALA A 38 -9.17 17.70 -3.10
CA ALA A 38 -9.71 19.05 -2.95
C ALA A 38 -8.63 20.14 -2.83
N ASP A 39 -7.51 19.86 -2.13
CA ASP A 39 -6.36 20.75 -2.05
C ASP A 39 -5.05 19.97 -1.81
N GLU A 40 -3.91 20.66 -1.94
CA GLU A 40 -2.57 20.08 -1.75
C GLU A 40 -2.37 19.51 -0.33
N PHE A 41 -2.86 20.18 0.71
CA PHE A 41 -2.72 19.70 2.09
C PHE A 41 -3.45 18.37 2.28
N ILE A 42 -4.68 18.28 1.79
CA ILE A 42 -5.47 17.06 1.89
C ILE A 42 -4.81 15.93 1.11
N LEU A 43 -4.32 16.24 -0.10
CA LEU A 43 -3.60 15.28 -0.93
C LEU A 43 -2.34 14.75 -0.23
N LEU A 44 -1.54 15.62 0.39
CA LEU A 44 -0.33 15.22 1.12
C LEU A 44 -0.65 14.37 2.35
N VAL A 45 -1.69 14.69 3.10
CA VAL A 45 -2.14 13.86 4.24
C VAL A 45 -2.63 12.49 3.75
N THR A 46 -3.34 12.46 2.63
CA THR A 46 -3.79 11.21 2.00
C THR A 46 -2.62 10.37 1.51
N LEU A 47 -1.63 10.99 0.86
CA LEU A 47 -0.39 10.32 0.46
C LEU A 47 0.32 9.73 1.67
N MET A 48 0.51 10.47 2.77
CA MET A 48 1.14 9.89 3.97
C MET A 48 0.42 8.64 4.47
N PHE A 49 -0.91 8.61 4.42
CA PHE A 49 -1.71 7.45 4.83
C PHE A 49 -1.55 6.26 3.89
N ASP A 50 -1.62 6.51 2.59
CA ASP A 50 -1.51 5.48 1.55
C ASP A 50 -0.10 4.87 1.51
N GLU A 51 0.93 5.73 1.52
CA GLU A 51 2.34 5.34 1.45
C GLU A 51 2.76 4.51 2.67
N ILE A 52 2.34 4.91 3.88
CA ILE A 52 2.67 4.12 5.07
C ILE A 52 1.91 2.79 5.11
N GLY A 53 0.68 2.75 4.58
CA GLY A 53 -0.03 1.50 4.32
C GLY A 53 0.80 0.56 3.44
N SER A 54 1.26 1.07 2.29
CA SER A 54 2.07 0.33 1.33
C SER A 54 3.41 -0.14 1.90
N VAL A 55 4.08 0.66 2.75
CA VAL A 55 5.27 0.23 3.50
C VAL A 55 4.99 -1.06 4.29
N TYR A 56 3.86 -1.13 4.99
CA TYR A 56 3.53 -2.31 5.79
C TYR A 56 3.01 -3.47 4.95
N SER A 57 2.34 -3.20 3.82
CA SER A 57 1.96 -4.22 2.84
C SER A 57 3.17 -4.88 2.19
N TYR A 58 4.15 -4.11 1.71
CA TYR A 58 5.37 -4.70 1.17
C TYR A 58 6.25 -5.37 2.23
N ARG A 59 6.25 -4.89 3.49
CA ARG A 59 6.88 -5.61 4.60
C ARG A 59 6.23 -6.97 4.85
N ARG A 60 4.91 -7.03 4.77
CA ARG A 60 4.17 -8.28 4.90
C ARG A 60 4.44 -9.20 3.70
N ASP A 61 4.44 -8.70 2.48
CA ASP A 61 4.79 -9.47 1.29
C ASP A 61 6.23 -9.99 1.33
N LEU A 62 7.17 -9.20 1.85
CA LEU A 62 8.53 -9.65 2.13
C LEU A 62 8.56 -10.84 3.09
N TRP A 63 7.76 -10.78 4.13
CA TRP A 63 7.69 -11.78 5.18
C TRP A 63 6.95 -13.06 4.75
N GLU A 64 5.86 -12.92 4.01
CA GLU A 64 5.00 -14.03 3.57
C GLU A 64 5.48 -14.68 2.27
N TYR A 65 6.00 -13.89 1.31
CA TYR A 65 6.18 -14.33 -0.06
C TYR A 65 7.59 -14.10 -0.60
N TYR A 66 8.07 -12.85 -0.67
CA TYR A 66 9.25 -12.51 -1.48
C TYR A 66 10.54 -13.16 -1.00
N ARG A 67 10.67 -13.41 0.31
CA ARG A 67 11.80 -14.16 0.88
C ARG A 67 11.94 -15.58 0.33
N HIS A 68 10.89 -16.16 -0.27
CA HIS A 68 10.87 -17.52 -0.80
C HIS A 68 11.30 -17.64 -2.26
N PHE A 69 11.27 -16.54 -3.01
CA PHE A 69 11.63 -16.52 -4.42
C PHE A 69 13.13 -16.24 -4.67
N GLY A 70 13.93 -16.17 -3.60
CA GLY A 70 15.37 -15.96 -3.64
C GLY A 70 15.79 -14.50 -3.46
N ALA A 71 17.11 -14.29 -3.36
CA ALA A 71 17.69 -13.01 -2.95
C ALA A 71 17.35 -11.82 -3.88
N ALA A 72 17.16 -12.07 -5.18
CA ALA A 72 16.81 -11.02 -6.14
C ALA A 72 15.40 -10.44 -5.89
N ILE A 73 14.41 -11.30 -5.70
CA ILE A 73 13.03 -10.89 -5.41
C ILE A 73 12.93 -10.28 -4.01
N GLN A 74 13.64 -10.85 -3.04
CA GLN A 74 13.76 -10.24 -1.72
C GLN A 74 14.34 -8.82 -1.81
N LYS A 75 15.38 -8.59 -2.61
CA LYS A 75 15.97 -7.26 -2.80
C LYS A 75 14.97 -6.28 -3.43
N ILE A 76 14.17 -6.72 -4.40
CA ILE A 76 13.09 -5.89 -4.98
C ILE A 76 12.09 -5.48 -3.89
N GLY A 77 11.64 -6.40 -3.06
CA GLY A 77 10.73 -6.06 -1.95
C GLY A 77 11.31 -5.02 -0.98
N HIS A 78 12.61 -5.10 -0.66
CA HIS A 78 13.25 -4.08 0.17
C HIS A 78 13.31 -2.71 -0.52
N HIS A 79 13.49 -2.68 -1.84
CA HIS A 79 13.43 -1.43 -2.60
C HIS A 79 12.03 -0.83 -2.59
N LEU A 80 10.98 -1.65 -2.78
CA LEU A 80 9.59 -1.18 -2.67
C LEU A 80 9.30 -0.56 -1.30
N VAL A 81 9.63 -1.26 -0.20
CA VAL A 81 9.48 -0.72 1.16
C VAL A 81 10.23 0.60 1.35
N LYS A 82 11.42 0.73 0.75
CA LYS A 82 12.22 1.94 0.84
C LYS A 82 11.60 3.09 0.05
N ASP A 83 11.09 2.81 -1.15
CA ASP A 83 10.50 3.81 -2.03
C ASP A 83 9.26 4.44 -1.40
N GLU A 84 8.32 3.62 -0.89
CA GLU A 84 7.13 4.15 -0.21
C GLU A 84 7.50 4.86 1.10
N GLY A 85 8.53 4.39 1.80
CA GLY A 85 9.09 5.09 2.96
C GLY A 85 9.68 6.47 2.61
N MET A 86 10.24 6.63 1.41
CA MET A 86 10.71 7.93 0.91
C MET A 86 9.54 8.84 0.54
N HIS A 87 8.52 8.34 -0.15
CA HIS A 87 7.31 9.11 -0.48
C HIS A 87 6.60 9.61 0.78
N PHE A 88 6.41 8.73 1.77
CA PHE A 88 5.86 9.08 3.09
C PHE A 88 6.63 10.25 3.74
N ASN A 89 7.96 10.18 3.75
CA ASN A 89 8.78 11.23 4.36
C ASN A 89 8.74 12.52 3.55
N ASN A 90 8.75 12.45 2.21
CA ASN A 90 8.64 13.63 1.37
C ASN A 90 7.32 14.36 1.60
N ALA A 91 6.20 13.63 1.70
CA ALA A 91 4.91 14.22 2.03
C ALA A 91 4.92 14.88 3.43
N ALA A 92 5.54 14.23 4.43
CA ALA A 92 5.69 14.80 5.76
C ALA A 92 6.50 16.12 5.75
N GLU A 93 7.62 16.16 5.04
CA GLU A 93 8.45 17.38 4.94
C GLU A 93 7.70 18.52 4.25
N LEU A 94 6.93 18.23 3.21
CA LEU A 94 6.10 19.24 2.54
C LEU A 94 5.00 19.78 3.48
N LEU A 95 4.35 18.92 4.24
CA LEU A 95 3.37 19.34 5.26
C LEU A 95 3.99 20.22 6.34
N LEU A 96 5.14 19.81 6.88
CA LEU A 96 5.85 20.55 7.93
C LEU A 96 6.38 21.90 7.42
N THR A 97 6.76 21.99 6.15
CA THR A 97 7.34 23.20 5.55
C THR A 97 6.28 24.19 5.07
N HIS A 98 5.24 23.71 4.39
CA HIS A 98 4.30 24.57 3.67
C HIS A 98 2.89 24.62 4.31
N HIS A 99 2.54 23.64 5.13
CA HIS A 99 1.20 23.52 5.73
C HIS A 99 1.21 23.36 7.26
N HIS A 100 2.30 23.78 7.93
CA HIS A 100 2.42 23.71 9.39
C HIS A 100 1.20 24.31 10.14
N HIS A 101 0.64 25.40 9.62
CA HIS A 101 -0.51 26.08 10.20
C HIS A 101 -1.80 25.23 10.24
N ARG A 102 -1.87 24.14 9.47
CA ARG A 102 -3.02 23.21 9.37
C ARG A 102 -2.79 21.88 10.09
N LEU A 103 -1.66 21.69 10.78
CA LEU A 103 -1.35 20.40 11.43
C LEU A 103 -2.43 19.95 12.44
N GLY A 104 -3.16 20.90 13.03
CA GLY A 104 -4.30 20.60 13.91
C GLY A 104 -5.45 19.84 13.23
N GLU A 105 -5.58 19.94 11.90
CA GLU A 105 -6.64 19.28 11.12
C GLU A 105 -6.30 17.81 10.79
N VAL A 106 -5.01 17.43 10.86
CA VAL A 106 -4.52 16.16 10.31
C VAL A 106 -5.19 14.94 10.94
N LYS A 107 -5.41 14.95 12.25
CA LYS A 107 -6.02 13.80 12.93
C LYS A 107 -7.42 13.50 12.42
N GLU A 108 -8.28 14.53 12.37
CA GLU A 108 -9.66 14.38 11.91
C GLU A 108 -9.69 13.98 10.44
N LEU A 109 -8.82 14.57 9.62
CA LEU A 109 -8.72 14.24 8.21
C LEU A 109 -8.29 12.77 7.99
N LEU A 110 -7.33 12.27 8.75
CA LEU A 110 -6.91 10.87 8.70
C LEU A 110 -8.02 9.90 9.13
N GLU A 111 -8.83 10.28 10.11
CA GLU A 111 -10.01 9.50 10.50
C GLU A 111 -11.06 9.44 9.37
N GLN A 112 -11.28 10.57 8.67
CA GLN A 112 -12.14 10.63 7.49
C GLN A 112 -11.59 9.78 6.33
N ILE A 113 -10.29 9.85 6.05
CA ILE A 113 -9.62 9.04 5.02
C ILE A 113 -9.74 7.55 5.36
N SER A 114 -9.49 7.16 6.61
CA SER A 114 -9.66 5.78 7.03
C SER A 114 -11.11 5.29 6.92
N ALA A 115 -12.10 6.15 7.14
CA ALA A 115 -13.50 5.80 6.93
C ALA A 115 -13.83 5.68 5.44
N LEU A 116 -13.27 6.57 4.61
CA LEU A 116 -13.41 6.54 3.16
C LEU A 116 -12.86 5.24 2.58
N GLU A 117 -11.60 4.88 2.89
CA GLU A 117 -10.97 3.63 2.43
C GLU A 117 -11.85 2.40 2.72
N LYS A 118 -12.39 2.29 3.94
CA LYS A 118 -13.30 1.20 4.33
C LYS A 118 -14.61 1.20 3.54
N SER A 119 -15.09 2.37 3.12
CA SER A 119 -16.34 2.52 2.38
C SER A 119 -16.21 2.20 0.88
N LEU A 120 -14.99 2.24 0.31
CA LEU A 120 -14.77 2.03 -1.12
C LEU A 120 -15.18 0.61 -1.56
N GLN A 121 -15.05 -0.40 -0.70
CA GLN A 121 -15.42 -1.82 -0.94
C GLN A 121 -14.79 -2.52 -2.15
N LYS A 122 -14.25 -1.77 -3.12
CA LYS A 122 -13.60 -2.22 -4.35
C LYS A 122 -12.54 -1.19 -4.75
N TYR A 123 -11.57 -1.63 -5.53
CA TYR A 123 -10.60 -0.72 -6.14
C TYR A 123 -11.26 0.14 -7.22
N HIS A 124 -11.11 1.46 -7.13
CA HIS A 124 -11.67 2.43 -8.09
C HIS A 124 -10.69 2.87 -9.19
N LYS A 125 -9.53 2.22 -9.32
CA LYS A 125 -8.52 2.54 -10.37
C LYS A 125 -7.97 3.95 -10.25
N THR A 126 -7.85 4.41 -9.00
CA THR A 126 -7.37 5.74 -8.63
C THR A 126 -5.96 5.71 -8.04
N PHE A 127 -5.35 4.52 -7.90
CA PHE A 127 -4.06 4.26 -7.24
C PHE A 127 -4.00 4.61 -5.73
N PHE A 128 -4.87 5.49 -5.25
CA PHE A 128 -5.06 5.81 -3.83
C PHE A 128 -6.02 4.86 -3.13
N LEU A 129 -5.74 4.57 -1.84
CA LEU A 129 -6.62 3.87 -0.90
C LEU A 129 -6.99 2.45 -1.37
N ASP A 130 -6.03 1.75 -2.00
CA ASP A 130 -6.24 0.40 -2.55
C ASP A 130 -6.13 -0.71 -1.48
N HIS A 131 -5.79 -0.38 -0.23
CA HIS A 131 -5.67 -1.36 0.85
C HIS A 131 -7.03 -1.90 1.34
N ALA A 132 -8.16 -1.43 0.79
CA ALA A 132 -9.50 -1.88 1.17
C ALA A 132 -9.67 -3.42 1.04
N GLN A 133 -8.96 -4.06 0.10
CA GLN A 133 -8.97 -5.52 -0.06
C GLN A 133 -8.06 -6.25 0.93
N GLU A 134 -7.14 -5.54 1.57
CA GLU A 134 -6.16 -6.11 2.51
C GLU A 134 -6.66 -6.17 3.96
N GLN A 135 -7.89 -5.71 4.23
CA GLN A 135 -8.50 -5.71 5.57
C GLN A 135 -8.48 -7.07 6.30
N TYR A 136 -8.40 -8.18 5.56
CA TYR A 136 -8.32 -9.53 6.13
C TYR A 136 -6.88 -10.00 6.38
N ARG A 137 -5.90 -9.32 5.80
CA ARG A 137 -4.47 -9.58 6.00
C ARG A 137 -3.97 -8.86 7.25
N PHE A 138 -4.54 -7.72 7.61
CA PHE A 138 -4.03 -6.87 8.68
C PHE A 138 -4.83 -6.97 9.99
N PRO A 139 -4.21 -6.64 11.14
CA PRO A 139 -4.92 -6.63 12.41
C PRO A 139 -6.03 -5.55 12.41
N PRO A 140 -7.13 -5.72 13.17
CA PRO A 140 -8.24 -4.76 13.18
C PRO A 140 -7.83 -3.31 13.54
N GLN A 141 -6.74 -3.15 14.28
CA GLN A 141 -6.16 -1.85 14.67
C GLN A 141 -5.21 -1.24 13.62
N PHE A 142 -5.05 -1.82 12.43
CA PHE A 142 -4.06 -1.40 11.44
C PHE A 142 -4.11 0.11 11.17
N ASN A 143 -5.23 0.62 10.65
CA ASN A 143 -5.37 2.04 10.33
C ASN A 143 -5.14 2.94 11.55
N SER A 144 -5.62 2.57 12.75
CA SER A 144 -5.44 3.41 13.94
C SER A 144 -4.00 3.48 14.42
N VAL A 145 -3.20 2.44 14.18
CA VAL A 145 -1.74 2.45 14.42
C VAL A 145 -1.04 3.32 13.37
N LEU A 146 -1.42 3.23 12.08
CA LEU A 146 -0.87 4.08 11.02
C LEU A 146 -1.14 5.57 11.30
N ILE A 147 -2.35 5.92 11.71
CA ILE A 147 -2.72 7.28 12.10
C ILE A 147 -1.81 7.80 13.21
N ARG A 148 -1.59 7.02 14.28
CA ARG A 148 -0.67 7.41 15.36
C ARG A 148 0.76 7.56 14.88
N LEU A 149 1.22 6.71 13.96
CA LEU A 149 2.55 6.82 13.37
C LEU A 149 2.71 8.12 12.56
N ILE A 150 1.71 8.49 11.75
CA ILE A 150 1.68 9.76 11.01
C ILE A 150 1.69 10.96 11.96
N LEU A 151 0.81 10.97 12.97
CA LEU A 151 0.74 12.06 13.94
C LEU A 151 2.05 12.21 14.72
N SER A 152 2.69 11.10 15.08
CA SER A 152 4.01 11.10 15.70
C SER A 152 5.09 11.65 14.77
N ARG A 153 5.08 11.26 13.48
CA ARG A 153 6.02 11.77 12.48
C ARG A 153 5.92 13.28 12.27
N LEU A 154 4.73 13.83 12.45
CA LEU A 154 4.45 15.27 12.36
C LEU A 154 4.64 16.01 13.70
N GLY A 155 5.08 15.32 14.75
CA GLY A 155 5.36 15.93 16.07
C GLY A 155 4.12 16.29 16.90
N ILE A 156 2.94 15.80 16.51
CA ILE A 156 1.65 16.15 17.13
C ILE A 156 0.93 14.96 17.81
N GLY A 157 1.57 13.80 17.86
CA GLY A 157 1.00 12.58 18.44
C GLY A 157 2.03 11.69 19.13
N GLN A 158 1.53 10.65 19.79
CA GLN A 158 2.37 9.66 20.47
C GLN A 158 2.77 8.54 19.51
N GLN A 159 4.05 8.17 19.54
CA GLN A 159 4.58 7.09 18.74
C GLN A 159 3.97 5.74 19.19
N PRO A 160 3.48 4.89 18.26
CA PRO A 160 3.13 3.53 18.60
C PRO A 160 4.35 2.77 19.11
N ASN A 161 4.15 1.85 20.05
CA ASN A 161 5.26 1.07 20.57
C ASN A 161 5.76 0.04 19.54
N GLN A 162 6.96 -0.50 19.77
CA GLN A 162 7.59 -1.43 18.82
C GLN A 162 6.76 -2.69 18.55
N LEU A 163 6.06 -3.20 19.58
CA LEU A 163 5.24 -4.41 19.45
C LEU A 163 4.02 -4.13 18.55
N GLU A 164 3.36 -2.99 18.73
CA GLU A 164 2.26 -2.55 17.86
C GLU A 164 2.71 -2.44 16.40
N LEU A 165 3.90 -1.88 16.15
CA LEU A 165 4.44 -1.74 14.80
C LEU A 165 4.86 -3.08 14.17
N GLN A 166 5.34 -4.03 14.96
CA GLN A 166 5.67 -5.38 14.50
C GLN A 166 4.41 -6.18 14.15
N GLU A 167 3.37 -6.05 14.97
CA GLU A 167 2.09 -6.72 14.73
C GLU A 167 1.48 -6.34 13.39
N LEU A 168 1.67 -5.11 12.89
CA LEU A 168 1.10 -4.69 11.61
C LEU A 168 1.44 -5.64 10.46
N TRP A 169 2.66 -6.17 10.39
CA TRP A 169 3.08 -7.05 9.28
C TRP A 169 3.31 -8.51 9.69
N GLN A 170 3.33 -8.81 11.00
CA GLN A 170 3.48 -10.17 11.52
C GLN A 170 2.17 -10.80 12.03
N TRP A 171 1.09 -10.02 12.14
CA TRP A 171 -0.16 -10.52 12.71
C TRP A 171 -0.77 -11.63 11.86
N VAL A 172 -1.25 -12.67 12.55
CA VAL A 172 -1.96 -13.80 11.95
C VAL A 172 -3.31 -13.95 12.68
N PRO A 173 -4.44 -14.08 11.95
CA PRO A 173 -5.73 -14.31 12.59
C PRO A 173 -5.73 -15.62 13.39
N ARG A 174 -6.50 -15.66 14.48
CA ARG A 174 -6.63 -16.87 15.31
C ARG A 174 -7.13 -18.06 14.48
N GLY A 175 -6.44 -19.19 14.60
CA GLY A 175 -6.76 -20.42 13.86
C GLY A 175 -6.17 -20.48 12.44
N TYR A 176 -5.42 -19.45 12.02
CA TYR A 176 -4.72 -19.43 10.75
C TYR A 176 -3.21 -19.61 10.99
N GLN A 177 -2.52 -20.14 9.98
CA GLN A 177 -1.07 -20.22 9.94
C GLN A 177 -0.61 -19.70 8.59
N LEU A 178 0.54 -19.03 8.58
CA LEU A 178 1.15 -18.62 7.33
C LEU A 178 1.94 -19.78 6.75
N VAL A 179 1.79 -19.91 5.44
CA VAL A 179 2.49 -20.90 4.64
C VAL A 179 3.51 -20.17 3.75
N PRO A 180 4.74 -20.70 3.66
CA PRO A 180 5.20 -21.97 4.24
C PRO A 180 5.50 -21.88 5.76
N ILE A 181 5.21 -22.97 6.48
CA ILE A 181 5.51 -23.11 7.91
C ILE A 181 7.03 -23.29 8.07
N PHE A 182 7.69 -22.38 8.79
CA PHE A 182 9.13 -22.49 9.05
C PHE A 182 9.40 -23.47 10.20
N PRO A 183 10.37 -24.38 10.07
CA PRO A 183 10.94 -25.07 11.22
C PRO A 183 11.72 -24.08 12.09
N GLU A 184 11.76 -24.35 13.40
CA GLU A 184 12.54 -23.56 14.36
C GLU A 184 14.01 -23.41 13.90
N GLY A 185 14.53 -22.18 13.89
CA GLY A 185 15.93 -21.87 13.55
C GLY A 185 16.18 -21.18 12.20
N TYR A 186 15.14 -20.87 11.42
CA TYR A 186 15.33 -20.05 10.21
C TYR A 186 15.69 -18.60 10.58
N PRO A 187 16.73 -17.98 9.99
CA PRO A 187 17.13 -16.64 10.36
C PRO A 187 16.02 -15.63 10.04
N ASN A 188 15.74 -14.73 10.98
CA ASN A 188 14.91 -13.55 10.76
C ASN A 188 15.73 -12.56 9.92
N PHE A 189 15.51 -12.56 8.61
CA PHE A 189 16.19 -11.68 7.66
C PHE A 189 15.51 -10.32 7.47
N ILE A 190 14.49 -10.01 8.27
CA ILE A 190 13.77 -8.74 8.22
C ILE A 190 14.32 -7.87 9.35
N LYS A 191 15.32 -7.04 9.01
CA LYS A 191 15.80 -5.94 9.84
C LYS A 191 15.44 -4.63 9.18
#